data_AF-A0A285U4Q9-F1
#
_entry.id   AF-A0A285U4Q9-F1
#
_cell.length_a   1.000
_cell.length_b   1.000
_cell.length_c   1.000
_cell.angle_alpha   90.00
_cell.angle_beta   90.00
_cell.angle_gamma   90.00
#
_symmetry.space_group_name_H-M   'P 1'
#
loop_
_entity.id
_entity.type
_entity.pdbx_description
1 polymer ?
#
loop_
_entity_poly.entity_id
_entity_poly.type
_entity_poly.pdbx_seq_one_letter_code
_entity_poly.pdbx_strand_id
1 'polypeptide(L)'
;MSNLKLGPLPKLGIVRITVPMPEPLKEELDLYAAEYGRLYGEVDAATLIPHMLEAFLRSDRGWRSRKSKLGGKSRVAASARPEGGAKPNLTESE
;
A
#
# COMPACT_ATOMS: atom_id res chain seq x y z
N MET A 1 -27.45 6.06 -25.89
CA MET A 1 -26.02 6.16 -25.56
C MET A 1 -25.81 5.43 -24.22
N SER A 2 -25.47 4.14 -24.26
CA SER A 2 -25.48 3.25 -23.09
C SER A 2 -24.31 3.56 -22.14
N ASN A 3 -24.64 4.06 -20.95
CA ASN A 3 -23.69 4.27 -19.85
C ASN A 3 -23.38 2.91 -19.21
N LEU A 4 -22.19 2.35 -19.48
CA LEU A 4 -21.75 1.10 -18.85
C LEU A 4 -21.56 1.35 -17.35
N LYS A 5 -22.25 0.55 -16.51
CA LYS A 5 -22.15 0.60 -15.03
C LYS A 5 -20.77 0.21 -14.49
N LEU A 6 -19.90 -0.33 -15.35
CA LEU A 6 -18.54 -0.70 -15.00
C LEU A 6 -17.61 0.45 -15.37
N GLY A 7 -17.10 1.14 -14.35
CA GLY A 7 -16.00 2.10 -14.52
C GLY A 7 -14.71 1.40 -14.99
N PRO A 8 -13.67 2.17 -15.34
CA PRO A 8 -12.42 1.60 -15.83
C PRO A 8 -11.87 0.55 -14.86
N LEU A 9 -11.52 -0.62 -15.39
CA LEU A 9 -11.00 -1.73 -14.57
C LEU A 9 -9.66 -1.34 -13.92
N PRO A 10 -9.40 -1.79 -12.68
CA PRO A 10 -8.11 -1.55 -12.03
C PRO A 10 -6.99 -2.15 -12.87
N LYS A 11 -5.95 -1.36 -13.14
CA LYS A 11 -4.75 -1.88 -13.82
C LYS A 11 -4.04 -2.84 -12.86
N LEU A 12 -4.08 -4.13 -13.18
CA LEU A 12 -3.18 -5.12 -12.59
C LEU A 12 -1.77 -4.83 -13.10
N GLY A 13 -0.98 -4.08 -12.34
CA GLY A 13 0.39 -3.73 -12.68
C GLY A 13 1.38 -4.65 -11.98
N ILE A 14 2.20 -5.35 -12.76
CA ILE A 14 3.43 -5.98 -12.24
C ILE A 14 4.49 -4.88 -12.19
N VAL A 15 5.07 -4.65 -11.01
CA VAL A 15 6.15 -3.66 -10.83
C VAL A 15 7.46 -4.40 -10.66
N ARG A 16 8.44 -4.11 -11.53
CA ARG A 16 9.81 -4.60 -11.40
C ARG A 16 10.66 -3.56 -10.68
N ILE A 17 11.37 -3.97 -9.64
CA ILE A 17 12.28 -3.12 -8.88
C ILE A 17 13.66 -3.78 -8.89
N THR A 18 14.70 -3.03 -9.26
CA THR A 18 16.09 -3.47 -9.16
C THR A 18 16.70 -2.86 -7.90
N VAL A 19 17.27 -3.70 -7.04
CA VAL A 19 17.87 -3.28 -5.77
C VAL A 19 19.34 -3.72 -5.76
N PRO A 20 20.32 -2.80 -5.59
CA PRO A 20 21.69 -3.20 -5.37
C PRO A 20 21.78 -3.90 -4.00
N MET A 21 22.41 -5.06 -3.95
CA MET A 21 22.55 -5.85 -2.74
C MET A 21 24.01 -6.25 -2.51
N PRO A 22 24.49 -6.24 -1.25
CA PRO A 22 25.81 -6.77 -0.93
C PRO A 22 25.88 -8.26 -1.27
N GLU A 23 27.03 -8.72 -1.75
CA GLU A 23 27.29 -10.12 -2.08
C GLU A 23 27.03 -11.08 -0.89
N PRO A 24 27.47 -10.78 0.35
CA PRO A 24 27.17 -11.66 1.48
C PRO A 24 25.67 -11.83 1.75
N LEU A 25 24.86 -10.79 1.49
CA LEU A 25 23.42 -10.88 1.66
C LEU A 25 22.78 -11.79 0.61
N LYS A 26 23.32 -11.81 -0.62
CA LYS A 26 22.85 -12.71 -1.67
C LYS A 26 23.12 -14.18 -1.29
N GLU A 27 24.31 -14.47 -0.80
CA GLU A 27 24.70 -15.83 -0.39
C GLU A 27 23.81 -16.36 0.73
N GLU A 28 23.55 -15.56 1.77
CA GLU A 28 22.64 -15.90 2.87
C GLU A 28 21.21 -16.17 2.37
N LEU A 29 20.72 -15.36 1.42
CA LEU A 29 19.38 -15.54 0.85
C LEU A 29 19.29 -16.80 -0.01
N ASP A 30 20.36 -17.17 -0.72
CA ASP A 30 20.40 -18.41 -1.50
C ASP A 30 20.41 -19.65 -0.60
N LEU A 31 21.20 -19.61 0.48
CA LEU A 31 21.22 -20.68 1.49
C LEU A 31 19.83 -20.86 2.12
N TYR A 32 19.19 -19.76 2.49
CA TYR A 32 17.84 -19.80 3.03
C TYR A 32 16.83 -20.37 2.02
N ALA A 33 16.94 -19.99 0.73
CA ALA A 33 16.07 -20.50 -0.31
C ALA A 33 16.27 -22.01 -0.54
N ALA A 34 17.52 -22.49 -0.49
CA ALA A 34 17.84 -23.91 -0.56
C ALA A 34 17.24 -24.68 0.63
N GLU A 35 17.35 -24.17 1.86
CA GLU A 35 16.74 -24.79 3.04
C GLU A 35 15.21 -24.82 2.96
N TYR A 36 14.59 -23.70 2.56
CA TYR A 36 13.14 -23.63 2.35
C TYR A 36 12.70 -24.63 1.26
N GLY A 37 13.49 -24.74 0.19
CA GLY A 37 13.19 -25.62 -0.93
C GLY A 37 13.19 -27.11 -0.57
N ARG A 38 13.99 -27.51 0.42
CA ARG A 38 13.98 -28.89 0.95
C ARG A 38 12.66 -29.27 1.61
N LEU A 39 11.91 -28.30 2.12
CA LEU A 39 10.66 -28.53 2.85
C LEU A 39 9.42 -28.33 1.97
N TYR A 40 9.46 -27.35 1.06
CA TYR A 40 8.26 -26.87 0.35
C TYR A 40 8.38 -26.92 -1.18
N GLY A 41 9.49 -27.44 -1.70
CA GLY A 41 9.80 -27.45 -3.13
C GLY A 41 10.76 -26.34 -3.52
N GLU A 42 11.64 -26.64 -4.47
CA GLU A 42 12.73 -25.76 -4.89
C GLU A 42 12.24 -24.37 -5.30
N VAL A 43 12.83 -23.34 -4.69
CA VAL A 43 12.53 -21.93 -4.94
C VAL A 43 13.82 -21.13 -4.94
N ASP A 44 13.83 -20.03 -5.69
CA ASP A 44 14.95 -19.08 -5.68
C ASP A 44 14.73 -17.97 -4.64
N ALA A 45 15.83 -17.30 -4.28
CA ALA A 45 15.77 -16.14 -3.40
C ALA A 45 14.89 -15.02 -4.00
N ALA A 46 14.92 -14.82 -5.32
CA ALA A 46 14.18 -13.76 -5.99
C ALA A 46 12.65 -13.89 -5.83
N THR A 47 12.14 -15.12 -5.77
CA THR A 47 10.73 -15.44 -5.52
C THR A 47 10.39 -15.28 -4.04
N LEU A 48 11.31 -15.63 -3.13
CA LEU A 48 11.06 -15.51 -1.69
C LEU A 48 11.12 -14.06 -1.18
N ILE A 49 11.99 -13.21 -1.73
CA ILE A 49 12.21 -11.84 -1.25
C ILE A 49 10.90 -11.03 -1.18
N PRO A 50 10.02 -10.99 -2.19
CA PRO A 50 8.74 -10.29 -2.09
C PRO A 50 7.88 -10.76 -0.91
N HIS A 51 7.81 -12.07 -0.67
CA HIS A 51 7.04 -12.64 0.43
C HIS A 51 7.65 -12.32 1.80
N MET A 52 8.97 -12.37 1.91
CA MET A 52 9.69 -11.97 3.13
C MET A 52 9.46 -10.50 3.46
N LEU A 53 9.53 -9.61 2.45
CA LEU A 53 9.28 -8.19 2.63
C LEU A 53 7.82 -7.92 3.04
N GLU A 54 6.87 -8.64 2.47
CA GLU A 54 5.46 -8.52 2.88
C GLU A 54 5.26 -8.94 4.34
N ALA A 55 5.85 -10.07 4.73
CA ALA A 55 5.81 -10.57 6.11
C ALA A 55 6.47 -9.58 7.08
N PHE A 56 7.62 -9.01 6.70
CA PHE A 56 8.32 -7.98 7.46
C PHE A 56 7.47 -6.73 7.67
N LEU A 57 6.86 -6.19 6.61
CA LEU A 57 5.99 -5.02 6.72
C LEU A 57 4.74 -5.31 7.57
N ARG A 58 4.25 -6.54 7.55
CA ARG A 58 3.12 -6.97 8.40
C ARG A 58 3.52 -7.09 9.86
N SER A 59 4.75 -7.50 10.16
CA SER A 59 5.23 -7.68 11.54
C SER A 59 5.68 -6.36 12.18
N ASP A 60 6.16 -5.38 11.42
CA ASP A 60 6.59 -4.07 11.93
C ASP A 60 5.41 -3.27 12.55
N ARG A 61 5.32 -3.30 13.88
CA ARG A 61 4.30 -2.59 14.67
C ARG A 61 4.39 -1.07 14.49
N GLY A 62 5.61 -0.53 14.42
CA GLY A 62 5.84 0.90 14.27
C GLY A 62 5.31 1.38 12.92
N TRP A 63 5.60 0.64 11.86
CA TRP A 63 5.03 0.88 10.54
C TRP A 63 3.50 0.76 10.53
N ARG A 64 2.94 -0.32 11.08
CA ARG A 64 1.47 -0.52 11.12
C ARG A 64 0.73 0.61 11.82
N SER A 65 1.27 1.09 12.95
CA SER A 65 0.71 2.23 13.70
C SER A 65 0.75 3.54 12.90
N ARG A 66 1.81 3.79 12.14
CA ARG A 66 1.90 4.99 11.27
C ARG A 66 1.01 4.86 10.02
N LYS A 67 0.96 3.67 9.42
CA LYS A 67 0.13 3.38 8.24
C LYS A 67 -1.36 3.60 8.51
N SER A 68 -1.87 3.19 9.68
CA SER A 68 -3.27 3.44 10.06
C SER A 68 -3.57 4.93 10.23
N LYS A 69 -2.64 5.72 10.79
CA LYS A 69 -2.78 7.18 10.89
C LYS A 69 -2.78 7.88 9.53
N LEU A 70 -1.93 7.43 8.60
CA LEU A 70 -1.89 7.94 7.22
C LEU A 70 -3.19 7.60 6.46
N GLY A 71 -3.70 6.37 6.60
CA GLY A 71 -4.98 5.94 6.01
C GLY A 71 -6.20 6.62 6.66
N GLY A 72 -6.16 6.89 7.96
CA GLY A 72 -7.18 7.63 8.69
C GLY A 72 -7.29 9.08 8.23
N LYS A 73 -6.16 9.74 7.92
CA LYS A 73 -6.12 11.12 7.43
C LYS A 73 -6.79 11.28 6.05
N SER A 74 -6.74 10.25 5.20
CA SER A 74 -7.47 10.23 3.92
C SER A 74 -8.99 10.08 4.09
N ARG A 75 -9.47 9.40 5.13
CA ARG A 75 -10.93 9.26 5.37
C ARG A 75 -11.55 10.52 5.96
N VAL A 76 -10.81 11.25 6.82
CA VAL A 76 -11.29 12.51 7.41
C VAL A 76 -11.38 13.63 6.37
N ALA A 77 -10.46 13.67 5.39
CA ALA A 77 -10.52 14.64 4.29
C ALA A 77 -11.72 14.42 3.34
N ALA A 78 -12.16 13.17 3.15
CA ALA A 78 -13.31 12.85 2.30
C ALA A 78 -14.68 13.13 2.96
N SER A 79 -14.73 13.31 4.29
CA SER A 79 -15.95 13.63 5.03
C SER A 79 -16.17 15.13 5.27
N ALA A 80 -15.21 15.99 4.96
CA ALA A 80 -15.37 17.44 5.09
C ALA A 80 -16.03 18.02 3.82
N ARG A 81 -17.36 17.87 3.71
CA ARG A 81 -18.15 18.73 2.81
C ARG A 81 -18.15 20.17 3.36
N PRO A 82 -17.85 21.21 2.57
CA PRO A 82 -18.13 22.57 2.98
C PRO A 82 -19.62 22.83 2.75
N GLU A 83 -20.40 22.94 3.83
CA GLU A 83 -21.72 23.57 3.78
C GLU A 83 -21.52 25.05 3.42
N GLY A 84 -21.62 25.36 2.13
CA GLY A 84 -21.72 26.71 1.62
C GLY A 84 -23.16 27.21 1.78
N GLY A 85 -23.33 28.27 2.58
CA GLY A 85 -24.61 28.92 2.78
C GLY A 85 -24.46 30.32 3.35
N ALA A 86 -23.77 31.21 2.64
CA ALA A 86 -23.87 32.64 2.89
C ALA A 86 -25.06 33.20 2.09
N LYS A 87 -26.02 33.83 2.77
CA LYS A 87 -26.67 35.04 2.26
C LYS A 87 -26.80 36.08 3.37
N PRO A 88 -26.43 37.34 3.09
CA PRO A 88 -26.63 38.47 3.99
C PRO A 88 -28.09 38.91 3.94
N ASN A 89 -28.64 39.43 5.04
CA ASN A 89 -29.79 40.31 4.91
C ASN A 89 -29.72 41.46 5.89
N LEU A 90 -29.89 42.65 5.33
CA LEU A 90 -30.09 43.93 6.00
C LEU A 90 -31.37 43.87 6.84
N THR A 91 -31.35 44.55 7.98
CA THR A 91 -32.54 45.25 8.49
C THR A 91 -32.09 46.59 9.07
N GLU A 92 -32.43 47.65 8.33
CA GLU A 92 -32.69 48.98 8.84
C GLU A 92 -33.87 48.98 9.82
N SER A 93 -33.98 50.10 10.56
CA SER A 93 -35.07 50.54 11.45
C SER A 93 -35.05 49.89 12.84
N GLU A 94 -34.96 50.64 13.95
CA GLU A 94 -35.63 51.89 14.30
C GLU A 94 -34.75 52.77 15.23
#